data_AF-A0A4U9HH43-F1
#
_entry.id   AF-A0A4U9HH43-F1
#
_cell.length_a   1.000
_cell.length_b   1.000
_cell.length_c   1.000
_cell.angle_alpha   90.00
_cell.angle_beta   90.00
_cell.angle_gamma   90.00
#
_symmetry.space_group_name_H-M   'P 1'
#
loop_
_entity.id
_entity.type
_entity.pdbx_description
1 polymer ?
#
loop_
_entity_poly.entity_id
_entity_poly.type
_entity_poly.pdbx_seq_one_letter_code
_entity_poly.pdbx_strand_id
1 'polypeptide(L)' 'MDLDLFDQRQLETVLEVCRRSASLSEAGRELFAVSRMKKANPNDADRLRKYLARFGLSWEHLHPGS' A
#
# COMPACT_ATOMS: atom_id res chain seq x y z
N MET A 1 15.14 -11.57 5.40
CA MET A 1 13.69 -11.65 5.17
C MET A 1 13.54 -12.48 3.91
N ASP A 2 13.10 -13.72 4.06
CA ASP A 2 12.77 -14.55 2.90
C ASP A 2 11.31 -14.29 2.57
N LEU A 3 11.08 -13.79 1.36
CA LEU A 3 9.78 -13.48 0.79
C LEU A 3 9.28 -14.70 0.03
N ASP A 4 8.19 -15.31 0.48
CA ASP A 4 7.58 -16.38 -0.28
C ASP A 4 6.85 -15.84 -1.52
N LEU A 5 6.33 -16.75 -2.35
CA LEU A 5 5.63 -16.36 -3.57
C LEU A 5 4.34 -15.58 -3.28
N PHE A 6 3.65 -15.84 -2.16
CA PHE A 6 2.44 -15.11 -1.79
C PHE A 6 2.76 -13.66 -1.43
N ASP A 7 3.78 -13.46 -0.60
CA ASP A 7 4.25 -12.13 -0.22
C ASP A 7 4.70 -11.34 -1.47
N GLN A 8 5.42 -12.00 -2.39
CA GLN A 8 5.85 -11.37 -3.65
C GLN A 8 4.67 -10.89 -4.49
N ARG A 9 3.65 -11.74 -4.70
CA ARG A 9 2.47 -11.37 -5.51
C ARG A 9 1.63 -10.29 -4.87
N GLN A 10 1.51 -10.34 -3.54
CA GLN A 10 0.81 -9.29 -2.80
C GLN A 10 1.58 -7.96 -2.89
N LEU A 11 2.91 -7.99 -2.67
CA LEU A 11 3.77 -6.82 -2.79
C LEU A 11 3.72 -6.23 -4.20
N GLU A 12 3.84 -7.05 -5.25
CA GLU A 12 3.74 -6.62 -6.65
C GLU A 12 2.43 -5.85 -6.91
N THR A 13 1.30 -6.41 -6.49
CA THR A 13 -0.02 -5.76 -6.62
C THR A 13 -0.06 -4.43 -5.88
N VAL A 14 0.45 -4.38 -4.65
CA VAL A 14 0.50 -3.15 -3.85
C VAL A 14 1.36 -2.09 -4.53
N LEU A 15 2.52 -2.46 -5.07
CA LEU A 15 3.41 -1.54 -5.76
C LEU A 15 2.80 -1.01 -7.05
N GLU A 16 2.10 -1.85 -7.82
CA GLU A 16 1.39 -1.43 -9.03
C GLU A 16 0.36 -0.34 -8.71
N VAL A 17 -0.50 -0.59 -7.71
CA VAL A 17 -1.51 0.39 -7.28
C VAL A 17 -0.84 1.67 -6.79
N CYS A 18 0.17 1.57 -5.93
CA CYS A 18 0.88 2.74 -5.42
C CYS A 18 1.46 3.60 -6.56
N ARG A 19 2.09 3.00 -7.58
CA ARG A 19 2.71 3.74 -8.68
C ARG A 19 1.69 4.48 -9.57
N ARG A 20 0.48 3.96 -9.73
CA ARG A 20 -0.56 4.60 -10.56
C ARG A 20 -1.40 5.63 -9.80
N SER A 21 -1.49 5.54 -8.48
CA SER A 21 -2.27 6.46 -7.66
C SER A 21 -1.54 7.81 -7.49
N ALA A 22 -2.30 8.90 -7.44
CA ALA A 22 -1.77 10.24 -7.23
C ALA A 22 -1.45 10.55 -5.75
N SER A 23 -1.91 9.70 -4.82
CA SER A 23 -1.62 9.84 -3.39
C SER A 23 -1.70 8.52 -2.63
N LEU A 24 -1.02 8.46 -1.49
CA LEU A 24 -1.06 7.32 -0.57
C LEU A 24 -2.49 7.00 -0.09
N SER A 25 -3.31 8.04 0.12
CA SER A 25 -4.71 7.89 0.53
C SER A 25 -5.57 7.30 -0.58
N GLU A 26 -5.31 7.64 -1.84
CA GLU A 26 -6.00 7.04 -2.99
C GLU A 26 -5.64 5.57 -3.15
N ALA A 27 -4.34 5.24 -3.18
CA ALA A 27 -3.86 3.86 -3.23
C ALA A 27 -4.44 3.01 -2.10
N GLY A 28 -4.47 3.55 -0.88
CA GLY A 28 -5.04 2.88 0.28
C GLY A 28 -6.54 2.59 0.12
N ARG A 29 -7.33 3.53 -0.42
CA ARG A 29 -8.78 3.31 -0.64
C ARG A 29 -9.03 2.20 -1.65
N GLU A 30 -8.21 2.12 -2.69
CA GLU A 30 -8.30 1.07 -3.71
C GLU A 30 -7.94 -0.30 -3.12
N LEU A 31 -6.75 -0.43 -2.51
CA LEU A 31 -6.28 -1.68 -1.91
C LEU A 31 -7.18 -2.21 -0.80
N PHE A 32 -7.83 -1.31 -0.04
CA PHE A 32 -8.67 -1.67 1.08
C PHE A 32 -10.16 -1.49 0.81
N ALA A 33 -10.60 -1.35 -0.44
CA ALA A 33 -11.96 -0.99 -0.85
C ALA A 33 -13.08 -1.76 -0.12
N VAL A 34 -12.89 -3.06 0.11
CA VAL A 34 -13.85 -3.90 0.85
C VAL A 34 -13.69 -3.75 2.37
N SER A 35 -12.46 -3.89 2.89
CA SER A 35 -12.21 -3.89 4.34
C SER A 35 -12.48 -2.54 5.01
N ARG A 36 -12.31 -1.43 4.26
CA ARG A 36 -12.52 -0.07 4.77
C ARG A 36 -13.98 0.22 5.09
N MET A 37 -14.93 -0.41 4.39
CA MET A 37 -16.37 -0.29 4.66
C MET A 37 -16.78 -0.84 6.03
N LYS A 38 -15.94 -1.70 6.63
CA LYS A 38 -16.19 -2.32 7.94
C LYS A 38 -15.57 -1.53 9.10
N LYS A 39 -14.88 -0.43 8.83
CA LYS A 39 -14.15 0.37 9.83
C LYS A 39 -14.89 1.69 10.05
N ALA A 40 -15.11 2.05 11.32
CA ALA A 40 -15.71 3.34 11.68
C ALA A 40 -14.86 4.53 11.21
N ASN A 41 -13.52 4.42 11.33
CA ASN A 41 -12.55 5.40 10.86
C ASN A 41 -11.45 4.69 10.05
N PRO A 42 -11.61 4.54 8.72
CA PRO A 42 -10.59 3.91 7.88
C PRO A 42 -9.40 4.85 7.65
N ASN A 43 -8.28 4.58 8.32
CA ASN A 43 -6.98 5.20 8.02
C ASN A 43 -6.17 4.31 7.08
N ASP A 44 -6.61 4.28 5.82
CA ASP A 44 -6.06 3.41 4.78
C ASP A 44 -4.62 3.80 4.38
N ALA A 45 -4.30 5.09 4.43
CA ALA A 45 -2.95 5.60 4.18
C ALA A 45 -1.93 5.10 5.22
N ASP A 46 -2.28 5.12 6.51
CA ASP A 46 -1.40 4.59 7.57
C ASP A 46 -1.20 3.07 7.44
N ARG A 47 -2.27 2.33 7.12
CA ARG A 47 -2.19 0.89 6.87
C ARG A 47 -1.24 0.58 5.72
N LEU A 48 -1.34 1.33 4.63
CA LEU A 48 -0.47 1.17 3.47
C LEU A 48 0.99 1.53 3.80
N ARG A 49 1.22 2.63 4.52
CA ARG A 49 2.57 3.02 4.99
C ARG A 49 3.22 1.92 5.82
N LYS A 50 2.48 1.37 6.80
CA LYS A 50 2.95 0.26 7.64
C LYS A 50 3.23 -1.00 6.83
N TYR A 51 2.40 -1.29 5.82
CA TYR A 51 2.63 -2.42 4.92
C TYR A 51 3.95 -2.26 4.15
N LEU A 52 4.17 -1.10 3.49
CA LEU A 52 5.40 -0.83 2.75
C LEU A 52 6.66 -0.91 3.64
N ALA A 53 6.56 -0.37 4.86
CA ALA A 53 7.66 -0.39 5.82
C ALA A 53 8.12 -1.81 6.20
N ARG A 54 7.22 -2.80 6.19
CA ARG A 54 7.59 -4.23 6.41
C ARG A 54 8.60 -4.72 5.38
N PHE A 55 8.59 -4.15 4.17
CA PHE A 55 9.49 -4.50 3.07
C PHE A 55 10.64 -3.49 2.91
N GLY A 56 10.83 -2.57 3.86
CA GLY A 56 11.83 -1.50 3.75
C GLY A 56 11.50 -0.46 2.67
N LEU A 57 10.23 -0.37 2.26
CA LEU A 57 9.77 0.56 1.25
C LEU A 57 9.00 1.73 1.87
N SER A 58 8.99 2.86 1.16
CA SER A 58 8.20 4.04 1.50
C SER A 58 7.48 4.55 0.26
N TRP A 59 6.54 5.47 0.44
CA TRP A 59 5.83 6.09 -0.68
C TRP A 59 6.78 6.90 -1.56
N GLU A 60 7.72 7.58 -0.93
CA GLU A 60 8.74 8.44 -1.55
C GLU A 60 9.70 7.62 -2.43
N HIS A 61 9.94 6.34 -2.11
CA HIS A 61 10.69 5.44 -3.00
C HIS A 61 9.95 5.14 -4.31
N LEU A 62 8.61 5.23 -4.31
CA LEU A 62 7.76 4.93 -5.47
C LEU A 62 7.42 6.19 -6.27
N HIS A 63 7.44 7.35 -5.61
CA HIS A 63 7.21 8.67 -6.19
C HIS A 63 8.31 9.65 -5.77
N PRO A 64 9.54 9.48 -6.28
CA PRO A 64 10.63 10.40 -5.98
C PRO A 64 10.31 11.78 -6.58
N GLY A 65 10.07 12.78 -5.71
CA GLY A 65 9.82 14.17 -6.11
C GLY A 65 8.38 14.67 -6.00
N SER A 66 7.47 13.92 -5.36
CA SER A 66 6.15 14.43 -4.92
C SER A 66 6.24 15.22 -3.61
#